data_AF-A0A956MFE3-F1
#
_entry.id   AF-A0A956MFE3-F1
#
_cell.length_a   1.000
_cell.length_b   1.000
_cell.length_c   1.000
_cell.angle_alpha   90.00
_cell.angle_beta   90.00
_cell.angle_gamma   90.00
#
_symmetry.space_group_name_H-M   'P 1'
#
loop_
_entity.id
_entity.type
_entity.pdbx_description
1 polymer ?
#
loop_
_entity_poly.entity_id
_entity_poly.type
_entity_poly.pdbx_seq_one_letter_code
_entity_poly.pdbx_strand_id
1 'polypeptide(L)'
;MADNTEPIKGRKASEIELFYLQAEREEFVAGLGRMSDAAKQLITSVGVVAGLYLAVLQFKIKTDVTTPVDAPYLPIILWGFTIVFAVATIVPLPYKHINNSPADIARSLTKSHRVKWWFLVFSALAFIAGLGCAVNAIIPA
;
A
#
# COMPACT_ATOMS: atom_id res chain seq x y z
N MET A 1 -38.46 -27.38 -4.90
CA MET A 1 -37.77 -26.41 -4.03
C MET A 1 -37.27 -25.30 -4.92
N ALA A 2 -38.07 -24.24 -5.07
CA ALA A 2 -37.69 -23.08 -5.87
C ALA A 2 -36.89 -22.13 -4.98
N ASP A 3 -35.63 -21.92 -5.35
CA ASP A 3 -34.76 -20.88 -4.83
C ASP A 3 -35.34 -19.52 -5.27
N ASN A 4 -36.02 -18.84 -4.34
CA ASN A 4 -36.62 -17.53 -4.52
C ASN A 4 -35.68 -16.45 -3.96
N THR A 5 -34.48 -16.33 -4.50
CA THR A 5 -33.52 -15.28 -4.15
C THR A 5 -33.52 -14.14 -5.18
N GLU A 6 -34.71 -13.65 -5.54
CA GLU A 6 -34.80 -12.31 -6.12
C GLU A 6 -34.83 -11.27 -5.00
N PRO A 7 -33.91 -10.29 -4.96
CA PRO A 7 -33.90 -9.27 -3.91
C PRO A 7 -35.16 -8.41 -4.03
N ILE A 8 -36.01 -8.44 -3.00
CA ILE A 8 -37.24 -7.65 -2.90
C ILE A 8 -36.86 -6.16 -2.89
N LYS A 9 -36.88 -5.54 -4.08
CA LYS A 9 -36.76 -4.09 -4.27
C LYS A 9 -37.91 -3.40 -3.52
N GLY A 10 -37.59 -2.68 -2.44
CA GLY A 10 -38.49 -1.71 -1.81
C GLY A 10 -38.84 -1.92 -0.34
N ARG A 11 -38.38 -3.00 0.32
CA ARG A 11 -38.58 -3.15 1.77
C ARG A 11 -37.68 -2.15 2.53
N LYS A 12 -38.23 -1.41 3.49
CA LYS A 12 -37.40 -0.66 4.47
C LYS A 12 -36.48 -1.65 5.17
N ALA A 13 -35.18 -1.34 5.22
CA ALA A 13 -34.20 -2.18 5.89
C ALA A 13 -34.62 -2.44 7.34
N SER A 14 -34.65 -3.71 7.74
CA SER A 14 -34.87 -4.12 9.12
C SER A 14 -33.74 -3.62 10.02
N GLU A 15 -33.97 -3.48 11.33
CA GLU A 15 -32.93 -3.05 12.28
C GLU A 15 -31.69 -3.94 12.23
N ILE A 16 -31.88 -5.24 12.00
CA ILE A 16 -30.79 -6.21 11.85
C ILE A 16 -29.98 -5.92 10.57
N GLU A 17 -30.64 -5.63 9.44
CA GLU A 17 -29.94 -5.27 8.19
C GLU A 17 -29.20 -3.92 8.32
N LEU A 18 -29.77 -2.95 9.05
CA LEU A 18 -29.10 -1.69 9.35
C LEU A 18 -27.86 -1.89 10.23
N PHE A 19 -27.93 -2.80 11.21
CA PHE A 19 -26.79 -3.19 12.03
C PHE A 19 -25.67 -3.83 11.19
N TYR A 20 -25.99 -4.78 10.30
CA TYR A 20 -24.99 -5.36 9.39
C TYR A 20 -24.37 -4.32 8.44
N LEU A 21 -25.19 -3.41 7.91
CA LEU A 21 -24.69 -2.31 7.07
C LEU A 21 -23.75 -1.35 7.83
N GLN A 22 -24.00 -1.10 9.11
CA GLN A 22 -23.09 -0.34 9.96
C GLN A 22 -21.80 -1.10 10.25
N ALA A 23 -21.89 -2.39 10.59
CA ALA A 23 -20.73 -3.25 10.84
C ALA A 23 -19.82 -3.36 9.60
N GLU A 24 -20.40 -3.58 8.41
CA GLU A 24 -19.64 -3.60 7.14
C GLU A 24 -18.95 -2.26 6.87
N ARG A 25 -19.61 -1.14 7.18
CA ARG A 25 -19.04 0.20 7.02
C ARG A 25 -17.88 0.43 7.98
N GLU A 26 -18.01 0.00 9.22
CA GLU A 26 -16.94 0.08 10.23
C GLU A 26 -15.74 -0.79 9.83
N GLU A 27 -15.97 -2.01 9.37
CA GLU A 27 -14.91 -2.91 8.91
C GLU A 27 -14.18 -2.33 7.70
N PHE A 28 -14.90 -1.70 6.78
CA PHE A 28 -14.32 -1.03 5.61
C PHE A 28 -13.43 0.15 6.02
N VAL A 29 -13.89 0.99 6.95
CA VAL A 29 -13.09 2.11 7.49
C VAL A 29 -11.87 1.60 8.24
N ALA A 30 -12.03 0.54 9.05
CA ALA A 30 -10.92 -0.11 9.73
C ALA A 30 -9.91 -0.74 8.75
N GLY A 31 -10.37 -1.28 7.63
CA GLY A 31 -9.54 -1.77 6.52
C GLY A 31 -8.65 -0.67 5.93
N LEU A 32 -9.23 0.50 5.64
CA LEU A 32 -8.46 1.67 5.18
C LEU A 32 -7.43 2.14 6.22
N GLY A 33 -7.78 2.08 7.51
CA GLY A 33 -6.87 2.36 8.62
C GLY A 33 -5.67 1.40 8.63
N ARG A 34 -5.93 0.09 8.57
CA ARG A 34 -4.89 -0.95 8.50
C ARG A 34 -3.94 -0.76 7.31
N MET A 35 -4.46 -0.38 6.14
CA MET A 35 -3.61 -0.09 4.97
C MET A 35 -2.69 1.10 5.19
N SER A 36 -3.19 2.15 5.85
CA SER A 36 -2.38 3.32 6.21
C SER A 36 -1.27 2.95 7.19
N ASP A 37 -1.57 2.13 8.18
CA ASP A 37 -0.58 1.69 9.17
C ASP A 37 0.47 0.75 8.55
N ALA A 38 0.05 -0.15 7.66
CA ALA A 38 0.99 -0.97 6.86
C ALA A 38 1.92 -0.10 6.01
N ALA A 39 1.39 0.95 5.35
CA ALA A 39 2.21 1.89 4.57
C ALA A 39 3.23 2.63 5.45
N LYS A 40 2.85 3.08 6.65
CA LYS A 40 3.78 3.70 7.61
C LYS A 40 4.88 2.73 8.04
N GLN A 41 4.53 1.49 8.37
CA GLN A 41 5.50 0.44 8.73
C GLN A 41 6.48 0.16 7.59
N LEU A 42 6.00 0.17 6.35
CA LEU A 42 6.82 -0.02 5.17
C LEU A 42 7.80 1.15 4.97
N ILE A 43 7.35 2.39 5.17
CA ILE A 43 8.23 3.58 5.14
C ILE A 43 9.33 3.48 6.20
N THR A 44 8.97 3.10 7.44
CA THR A 44 9.95 2.90 8.51
C THR A 44 10.96 1.81 8.15
N SER A 45 10.47 0.68 7.63
CA SER A 45 11.33 -0.45 7.19
C SER A 45 12.30 -0.02 6.10
N VAL A 46 11.85 0.78 5.12
CA VAL A 46 12.71 1.35 4.09
C VAL A 46 13.82 2.19 4.70
N GLY A 47 13.50 3.08 5.65
CA GLY A 47 14.49 3.91 6.32
C GLY A 47 15.59 3.10 7.02
N VAL A 48 15.20 2.03 7.73
CA VAL A 48 16.14 1.12 8.41
C VAL A 48 17.03 0.40 7.40
N VAL A 49 16.43 -0.20 6.37
CA VAL A 49 17.17 -0.99 5.37
C VAL A 49 18.09 -0.09 4.54
N ALA A 50 17.64 1.10 4.13
CA ALA A 50 18.46 2.06 3.41
C ALA A 50 19.64 2.56 4.25
N GLY A 51 19.43 2.83 5.53
CA GLY A 51 20.50 3.20 6.45
C GLY A 51 21.55 2.09 6.58
N LEU A 52 21.11 0.85 6.76
CA LEU A 52 22.01 -0.30 6.83
C LEU A 52 22.79 -0.49 5.53
N TYR A 53 22.11 -0.39 4.38
CA TYR A 53 22.74 -0.51 3.07
C TYR A 53 23.82 0.53 2.83
N LEU A 54 23.54 1.80 3.16
CA LEU A 54 24.52 2.88 3.05
C LEU A 54 25.71 2.68 3.98
N ALA A 55 25.50 2.16 5.20
CA ALA A 55 26.58 1.85 6.12
C ALA A 55 27.50 0.74 5.57
N VAL A 56 26.91 -0.33 5.00
CA VAL A 56 27.67 -1.41 4.34
C VAL A 56 28.42 -0.87 3.12
N LEU A 57 27.78 -0.04 2.30
CA LEU A 57 28.40 0.55 1.12
C LEU A 57 29.60 1.44 1.50
N GLN A 58 29.46 2.29 2.52
CA GLN A 58 30.56 3.11 3.04
C GLN A 58 31.72 2.27 3.55
N PHE A 59 31.43 1.14 4.20
CA PHE A 59 32.46 0.20 4.64
C PHE A 59 33.19 -0.41 3.44
N LYS A 60 32.46 -0.92 2.43
CA LYS A 60 33.05 -1.49 1.22
C LYS A 60 33.93 -0.50 0.45
N ILE A 61 33.48 0.75 0.28
CA ILE A 61 34.25 1.81 -0.39
C ILE A 61 35.57 2.07 0.33
N LYS A 62 35.59 2.01 1.67
CA LYS A 62 36.83 2.19 2.45
C LYS A 62 37.79 1.02 2.33
N THR A 63 37.31 -0.18 2.05
CA THR A 63 38.12 -1.40 1.99
C THR A 63 38.54 -1.79 0.57
N ASP A 64 37.79 -1.39 -0.47
CA ASP A 64 37.95 -1.92 -1.82
C ASP A 64 37.75 -0.81 -2.88
N VAL A 65 38.87 -0.29 -3.41
CA VAL A 65 38.92 0.88 -4.32
C VAL A 65 38.46 0.54 -5.75
N THR A 66 38.24 -0.74 -6.06
CA THR A 66 37.97 -1.24 -7.42
C THR A 66 36.49 -1.51 -7.73
N THR A 67 35.56 -1.16 -6.85
CA THR A 67 34.13 -1.43 -7.10
C THR A 67 33.55 -0.48 -8.17
N PRO A 68 32.92 -1.00 -9.25
CA PRO A 68 32.32 -0.17 -10.29
C PRO A 68 31.18 0.70 -9.72
N VAL A 69 31.24 1.99 -10.04
CA VAL A 69 30.47 3.09 -9.42
C VAL A 69 28.97 3.07 -9.77
N ASP A 70 28.55 2.24 -10.74
CA ASP A 70 27.23 2.37 -11.39
C ASP A 70 26.13 1.48 -10.77
N ALA A 71 26.48 0.46 -9.98
CA ALA A 71 25.52 -0.47 -9.37
C ALA A 71 24.87 -0.07 -8.01
N PRO A 72 25.40 0.85 -7.17
CA PRO A 72 24.92 1.01 -5.80
C PRO A 72 23.65 1.88 -5.68
N TYR A 73 23.27 2.62 -6.73
CA TYR A 73 22.16 3.58 -6.65
C TYR A 73 20.80 2.96 -6.97
N LEU A 74 20.75 1.83 -7.69
CA LEU A 74 19.49 1.19 -8.09
C LEU A 74 18.60 0.78 -6.90
N PRO A 75 19.12 0.16 -5.81
CA PRO A 75 18.32 -0.13 -4.63
C PRO A 75 17.72 1.12 -3.99
N ILE A 76 18.49 2.21 -3.95
CA ILE A 76 18.06 3.50 -3.38
C ILE A 76 16.90 4.08 -4.19
N ILE A 77 16.97 4.02 -5.52
CA ILE A 77 15.89 4.47 -6.40
C ILE A 77 14.63 3.63 -6.20
N LEU A 78 14.75 2.30 -6.12
CA LEU A 78 13.62 1.39 -5.89
C LEU A 78 12.94 1.66 -4.53
N TRP A 79 13.73 1.87 -3.48
CA TRP A 79 13.21 2.27 -2.17
C TRP A 79 12.58 3.67 -2.17
N GLY A 80 13.10 4.59 -2.97
CA GLY A 80 12.45 5.87 -3.23
C GLY A 80 11.04 5.69 -3.81
N PHE A 81 10.89 4.81 -4.81
CA PHE A 81 9.56 4.47 -5.35
C PHE A 81 8.65 3.82 -4.29
N THR A 82 9.19 2.94 -3.44
CA THR A 82 8.43 2.38 -2.29
C THR A 82 7.84 3.49 -1.44
N ILE A 83 8.64 4.49 -1.05
CA ILE A 83 8.18 5.61 -0.22
C ILE A 83 7.10 6.42 -0.94
N VAL A 84 7.29 6.76 -2.22
CA VAL A 84 6.31 7.53 -3.01
C VAL A 84 4.96 6.82 -3.04
N PHE A 85 4.94 5.51 -3.32
CA PHE A 85 3.70 4.74 -3.36
C PHE A 85 3.09 4.52 -1.96
N ALA A 86 3.91 4.34 -0.93
CA ALA A 86 3.42 4.23 0.45
C ALA A 86 2.77 5.54 0.91
N VAL A 87 3.38 6.70 0.62
CA VAL A 87 2.79 8.02 0.90
C VAL A 87 1.49 8.22 0.13
N ALA A 88 1.45 7.85 -1.15
CA ALA A 88 0.22 7.91 -1.96
C ALA A 88 -0.92 7.04 -1.38
N THR A 89 -0.60 5.99 -0.63
CA THR A 89 -1.58 5.16 0.10
C THR A 89 -2.18 5.89 1.31
N ILE A 90 -1.39 6.74 1.96
CA ILE A 90 -1.78 7.51 3.15
C ILE A 90 -2.61 8.75 2.76
N VAL A 91 -2.22 9.44 1.69
CA VAL A 91 -2.87 10.70 1.26
C VAL A 91 -4.37 10.47 0.97
N PRO A 92 -5.27 11.32 1.51
CA PRO A 92 -6.68 11.27 1.17
C PRO A 92 -6.89 11.73 -0.27
N LEU A 93 -7.31 10.82 -1.15
CA LEU A 93 -7.67 11.16 -2.53
C LEU A 93 -8.99 11.97 -2.53
N PRO A 94 -9.06 13.13 -3.22
CA PRO A 94 -10.27 13.93 -3.28
C PRO A 94 -11.30 13.26 -4.21
N TYR A 95 -12.19 12.46 -3.65
CA TYR A 95 -13.33 11.93 -4.39
C TYR A 95 -14.46 12.97 -4.40
N LYS A 96 -14.74 13.57 -5.56
CA LYS A 96 -15.92 14.43 -5.73
C LYS A 96 -17.20 13.58 -5.60
N HIS A 97 -17.93 13.77 -4.51
CA HIS A 97 -19.28 13.24 -4.34
C HIS A 97 -20.23 14.16 -5.12
N ILE A 98 -20.59 13.78 -6.35
CA ILE A 98 -21.43 14.63 -7.21
C ILE A 98 -22.89 14.60 -6.74
N ASN A 99 -23.32 13.52 -6.10
CA ASN A 99 -24.63 13.39 -5.47
C ASN A 99 -24.43 12.67 -4.13
N ASN A 100 -25.01 13.17 -3.03
CA ASN A 100 -25.02 12.51 -1.71
C ASN A 100 -25.87 11.21 -1.71
N SER A 101 -25.80 10.42 -2.77
CA SER A 101 -26.46 9.14 -2.92
C SER A 101 -25.64 8.06 -2.21
N PRO A 102 -26.26 7.22 -1.36
CA PRO A 102 -25.58 6.12 -0.66
C PRO A 102 -24.83 5.17 -1.62
N ALA A 103 -25.38 4.95 -2.82
CA ALA A 103 -24.76 4.10 -3.83
C ALA A 103 -23.47 4.70 -4.41
N ASP A 104 -23.41 6.02 -4.58
CA ASP A 104 -22.23 6.72 -5.10
C ASP A 104 -21.13 6.79 -4.05
N ILE A 105 -21.49 6.95 -2.77
CA ILE A 105 -20.55 6.92 -1.64
C ILE A 105 -19.88 5.54 -1.56
N ALA A 106 -20.68 4.45 -1.55
CA ALA A 106 -20.17 3.08 -1.52
C ALA A 106 -19.23 2.81 -2.71
N ARG A 107 -19.63 3.22 -3.92
CA ARG A 107 -18.80 3.04 -5.12
C ARG A 107 -17.49 3.83 -5.06
N SER A 108 -17.50 5.05 -4.52
CA SER A 108 -16.28 5.85 -4.35
C SER A 108 -15.34 5.24 -3.32
N LEU A 109 -15.90 4.69 -2.23
CA LEU A 109 -15.16 4.01 -1.18
C LEU A 109 -14.46 2.77 -1.74
N THR A 110 -15.18 1.87 -2.43
CA THR A 110 -14.57 0.66 -3.02
C THR A 110 -13.48 1.00 -4.03
N LYS A 111 -13.65 2.05 -4.84
CA LYS A 111 -12.60 2.54 -5.75
C LYS A 111 -11.37 3.04 -4.99
N SER A 112 -11.57 3.82 -3.93
CA SER A 112 -10.50 4.30 -3.06
C SER A 112 -9.69 3.16 -2.46
N HIS A 113 -10.38 2.17 -1.90
CA HIS A 113 -9.75 0.98 -1.35
C HIS A 113 -8.93 0.22 -2.39
N ARG A 114 -9.49 0.00 -3.59
CA ARG A 114 -8.78 -0.70 -4.66
C ARG A 114 -7.53 0.06 -5.12
N VAL A 115 -7.61 1.38 -5.25
CA VAL A 115 -6.46 2.22 -5.65
C VAL A 115 -5.37 2.20 -4.57
N LYS A 116 -5.75 2.39 -3.30
CA LYS A 116 -4.81 2.31 -2.16
C LYS A 116 -4.16 0.93 -2.04
N TRP A 117 -4.93 -0.13 -2.25
CA TRP A 117 -4.40 -1.50 -2.29
C TRP A 117 -3.34 -1.67 -3.37
N TRP A 118 -3.61 -1.20 -4.59
CA TRP A 118 -2.62 -1.28 -5.67
C TRP A 118 -1.35 -0.48 -5.36
N PHE A 119 -1.47 0.72 -4.79
CA PHE A 119 -0.30 1.48 -4.37
C PHE A 119 0.51 0.76 -3.29
N LEU A 120 -0.15 0.14 -2.32
CA LEU A 120 0.53 -0.66 -1.29
C LEU A 120 1.24 -1.87 -1.90
N VAL A 121 0.61 -2.57 -2.84
CA VAL A 121 1.21 -3.70 -3.57
C VAL A 121 2.44 -3.25 -4.36
N PHE A 122 2.33 -2.17 -5.16
CA PHE A 122 3.49 -1.65 -5.90
C PHE A 122 4.62 -1.18 -4.98
N SER A 123 4.27 -0.57 -3.85
CA SER A 123 5.24 -0.17 -2.83
C SER A 123 5.99 -1.39 -2.28
N ALA A 124 5.28 -2.44 -1.91
CA ALA A 124 5.87 -3.69 -1.40
C ALA A 124 6.72 -4.41 -2.45
N LEU A 125 6.27 -4.48 -3.70
CA LEU A 125 7.05 -5.09 -4.79
C LEU A 125 8.34 -4.30 -5.06
N ALA A 126 8.27 -2.98 -5.10
CA ALA A 126 9.45 -2.13 -5.25
C ALA A 126 10.44 -2.31 -4.09
N PHE A 127 9.94 -2.51 -2.86
CA PHE A 127 10.77 -2.74 -1.69
C PHE A 127 11.54 -4.05 -1.78
N ILE A 128 10.83 -5.13 -2.15
CA ILE A 128 11.42 -6.47 -2.33
C ILE A 128 12.44 -6.47 -3.48
N ALA A 129 12.10 -5.82 -4.61
CA ALA A 129 13.04 -5.67 -5.72
C ALA A 129 14.30 -4.89 -5.29
N GLY A 130 14.13 -3.81 -4.52
CA GLY A 130 15.24 -3.04 -3.97
C GLY A 130 16.14 -3.87 -3.07
N LEU A 131 15.56 -4.73 -2.21
CA LEU A 131 16.32 -5.69 -1.39
C LEU A 131 17.12 -6.68 -2.25
N GLY A 132 16.51 -7.26 -3.27
CA GLY A 132 17.20 -8.18 -4.20
C GLY A 132 18.38 -7.52 -4.90
N CYS A 133 18.18 -6.31 -5.41
CA CYS A 133 19.26 -5.52 -6.02
C CYS A 133 20.36 -5.15 -5.01
N ALA A 134 20.00 -4.81 -3.77
CA ALA A 134 20.96 -4.46 -2.72
C ALA A 134 21.86 -5.65 -2.37
N VAL A 135 21.29 -6.84 -2.21
CA VAL A 135 22.05 -8.06 -1.93
C VAL A 135 23.00 -8.37 -3.08
N ASN A 136 22.53 -8.33 -4.32
CA ASN A 136 23.37 -8.57 -5.50
C ASN A 136 24.49 -7.53 -5.65
N ALA A 137 24.26 -6.27 -5.27
CA ALA A 137 25.27 -5.22 -5.29
C ALA A 137 26.34 -5.40 -4.19
N ILE A 138 25.97 -5.96 -3.03
CA ILE A 138 26.89 -6.20 -1.92
C ILE A 138 27.67 -7.50 -2.12
N ILE A 139 27.01 -8.56 -2.61
CA ILE A 139 27.59 -9.89 -2.83
C ILE A 139 27.57 -10.13 -4.35
N PRO A 140 28.53 -9.59 -5.11
CA PRO A 140 28.65 -9.93 -6.51
C PRO A 140 28.98 -11.43 -6.64
N ALA A 141 28.31 -12.12 -7.55
CA ALA A 141 28.54 -13.53 -7.87
C ALA A 141 29.95 -13.78 -8.42
#